data_AF-A0A7C5HXG3-F1
#
_entry.id   AF-A0A7C5HXG3-F1
#
_cell.length_a   1.000
_cell.length_b   1.000
_cell.length_c   1.000
_cell.angle_alpha   90.00
_cell.angle_beta   90.00
_cell.angle_gamma   90.00
#
_symmetry.space_group_name_H-M   'P 1'
#
loop_
_entity.id
_entity.type
_entity.pdbx_description
1 polymer ?
#
loop_
_entity_poly.entity_id
_entity_poly.type
_entity_poly.pdbx_seq_one_letter_code
_entity_poly.pdbx_strand_id
1 'polypeptide(L)'
;AVQTLMNVYGIKPGERALMVGAGNVGLIVSYQLLQAGVEVAAVVEAMPEIGGYHVHAAKIRRLRVPILTRHTVTRALGEKRVEGAVIAQVGQDFRPIPGTERELAVDIICLAVGLTPSTRLVEQAGAKMAYISELGGRVPLHDEGMETTVPGLYVAGDCAGIGEASTAMLEGRIAALSLLARLGQKVDDELAAAQRSLAQLRKGPFGERPRRGKERLRSLMKEVACGKLS
;
A
#
# COMPACT_ATOMS: atom_id res chain seq x y z
N ALA A 1 -9.57 -7.44 5.07
CA ALA A 1 -10.53 -8.54 5.28
C ALA A 1 -9.85 -9.74 5.92
N VAL A 2 -9.07 -10.54 5.18
CA VAL A 2 -8.41 -11.76 5.69
C VAL A 2 -7.53 -11.50 6.92
N GLN A 3 -6.67 -10.48 6.84
CA GLN A 3 -5.82 -10.09 7.96
C GLN A 3 -6.63 -9.64 9.20
N THR A 4 -7.78 -9.00 9.00
CA THR A 4 -8.68 -8.59 10.09
C THR A 4 -9.32 -9.81 10.75
N LEU A 5 -9.81 -10.77 9.97
CA LEU A 5 -10.37 -12.03 10.48
C LEU A 5 -9.37 -12.73 11.41
N MET A 6 -8.13 -12.88 10.97
CA MET A 6 -7.10 -13.57 11.76
C MET A 6 -6.65 -12.74 12.97
N ASN A 7 -6.21 -11.50 12.75
CA ASN A 7 -5.46 -10.75 13.77
C ASN A 7 -6.36 -10.02 14.78
N VAL A 8 -7.58 -9.66 14.38
CA VAL A 8 -8.52 -8.93 15.24
C VAL A 8 -9.56 -9.87 15.82
N TYR A 9 -10.12 -10.77 14.99
CA TYR A 9 -11.20 -11.65 15.41
C TYR A 9 -10.75 -13.06 15.81
N GLY A 10 -9.49 -13.44 15.57
CA GLY A 10 -8.99 -14.79 15.86
C GLY A 10 -9.65 -15.88 15.00
N ILE A 11 -10.26 -15.50 13.88
CA ILE A 11 -10.99 -16.40 12.99
C ILE A 11 -10.04 -16.89 11.90
N LYS A 12 -9.89 -18.21 11.79
CA LYS A 12 -9.23 -18.86 10.66
C LYS A 12 -10.09 -18.64 9.40
N PRO A 13 -9.56 -18.00 8.35
CA PRO A 13 -10.38 -17.57 7.21
C PRO A 13 -10.74 -18.71 6.24
N GLY A 14 -10.11 -19.88 6.39
CA GLY A 14 -10.27 -21.10 5.59
C GLY A 14 -9.01 -21.97 5.69
N GLU A 15 -8.90 -23.02 4.89
CA GLU A 15 -7.87 -24.05 5.03
C GLU A 15 -6.68 -23.87 4.08
N ARG A 16 -6.90 -23.38 2.85
CA ARG A 16 -5.86 -23.29 1.82
C ARG A 16 -6.06 -22.09 0.91
N ALA A 17 -5.11 -21.15 0.97
CA ALA A 17 -5.19 -19.87 0.29
C ALA A 17 -4.30 -19.78 -0.96
N LEU A 18 -4.80 -19.09 -1.99
CA LEU A 18 -4.01 -18.46 -3.03
C LEU A 18 -3.81 -16.98 -2.67
N MET A 19 -2.57 -16.49 -2.66
CA MET A 19 -2.28 -15.05 -2.55
C MET A 19 -1.98 -14.46 -3.92
N VAL A 20 -2.63 -13.35 -4.26
CA VAL A 20 -2.42 -12.59 -5.49
C VAL A 20 -1.80 -11.24 -5.14
N GLY A 21 -0.55 -11.05 -5.53
CA GLY A 21 0.30 -9.90 -5.23
C GLY A 21 1.46 -10.28 -4.31
N ALA A 22 2.69 -9.95 -4.72
CA ALA A 22 3.93 -10.14 -3.95
C ALA A 22 4.54 -8.80 -3.48
N GLY A 23 3.72 -7.77 -3.31
CA GLY A 23 4.07 -6.58 -2.53
C GLY A 23 4.18 -6.86 -1.03
N ASN A 24 4.56 -5.85 -0.25
CA ASN A 24 4.75 -6.00 1.22
C ASN A 24 3.54 -6.62 1.92
N VAL A 25 2.33 -6.14 1.62
CA VAL A 25 1.09 -6.67 2.19
C VAL A 25 0.90 -8.14 1.84
N GLY A 26 1.00 -8.51 0.55
CA GLY A 26 0.78 -9.88 0.10
C GLY A 26 1.75 -10.87 0.75
N LEU A 27 3.03 -10.50 0.86
CA LEU A 27 4.03 -11.32 1.54
C LEU A 27 3.75 -11.44 3.04
N ILE A 28 3.54 -10.32 3.75
CA ILE A 28 3.30 -10.34 5.19
C ILE A 28 2.05 -11.15 5.53
N VAL A 29 0.95 -10.93 4.80
CA VAL A 29 -0.31 -11.63 5.04
C VAL A 29 -0.20 -13.11 4.70
N SER A 30 0.55 -13.49 3.66
CA SER A 30 0.83 -14.91 3.38
C SER A 30 1.57 -15.59 4.53
N TYR A 31 2.54 -14.91 5.16
CA TYR A 31 3.21 -15.44 6.34
C TYR A 31 2.25 -15.55 7.54
N GLN A 32 1.36 -14.58 7.74
CA GLN A 32 0.35 -14.61 8.80
C GLN A 32 -0.67 -15.74 8.60
N LEU A 33 -1.07 -16.03 7.36
CA LEU A 33 -1.91 -17.18 7.02
C LEU A 33 -1.26 -18.50 7.49
N LEU A 34 0.04 -18.69 7.21
CA LEU A 34 0.78 -19.87 7.67
C LEU A 34 0.82 -19.97 9.21
N GLN A 35 0.99 -18.84 9.90
CA GLN A 35 0.96 -18.79 11.37
C GLN A 35 -0.43 -19.12 11.95
N ALA A 36 -1.49 -18.78 11.22
CA ALA A 36 -2.87 -19.13 11.57
C ALA A 36 -3.26 -20.56 11.17
N GLY A 37 -2.31 -21.38 10.69
CA GLY A 37 -2.55 -22.77 10.28
C GLY A 37 -3.28 -22.90 8.94
N VAL A 38 -3.26 -21.86 8.10
CA VAL A 38 -3.77 -21.90 6.73
C VAL A 38 -2.62 -22.28 5.79
N GLU A 39 -2.82 -23.28 4.93
CA GLU A 39 -1.85 -23.60 3.89
C GLU A 39 -1.86 -22.47 2.83
N VAL A 40 -0.69 -22.03 2.37
CA VAL A 40 -0.61 -21.12 1.22
C VAL A 40 -0.12 -21.89 0.01
N ALA A 41 -1.02 -22.13 -0.95
CA ALA A 41 -0.72 -22.91 -2.14
C ALA A 41 0.32 -22.23 -3.03
N ALA A 42 0.20 -20.91 -3.21
CA ALA A 42 1.15 -20.07 -3.92
C ALA A 42 0.92 -18.60 -3.60
N VAL A 43 1.97 -17.80 -3.81
CA VAL A 43 1.87 -16.35 -4.03
C VAL A 43 2.11 -16.10 -5.51
N VAL A 44 1.20 -15.45 -6.22
CA VAL A 44 1.37 -15.07 -7.63
C VAL A 44 1.58 -13.57 -7.76
N GLU A 45 2.44 -13.15 -8.68
CA GLU A 45 2.77 -11.75 -8.94
C GLU A 45 2.81 -11.52 -10.45
N ALA A 46 2.09 -10.52 -10.93
CA ALA A 46 2.01 -10.19 -12.35
C ALA A 46 3.34 -9.59 -12.85
N MET A 47 4.04 -8.85 -11.99
CA MET A 47 5.36 -8.30 -12.28
C MET A 47 6.42 -9.40 -12.44
N PRO A 48 7.52 -9.14 -13.17
CA PRO A 48 8.63 -10.09 -13.30
C PRO A 48 9.43 -10.28 -12.01
N GLU A 49 9.24 -9.40 -11.03
CA GLU A 49 9.99 -9.34 -9.79
C GLU A 49 9.07 -9.26 -8.57
N ILE A 50 9.62 -9.55 -7.39
CA ILE A 50 8.92 -9.43 -6.12
C ILE A 50 8.91 -7.96 -5.70
N GLY A 51 7.73 -7.36 -5.61
CA GLY A 51 7.58 -5.94 -5.28
C GLY A 51 7.71 -5.57 -3.80
N GLY A 52 7.80 -6.55 -2.89
CA GLY A 52 7.99 -6.34 -1.45
C GLY A 52 9.41 -6.62 -0.96
N TYR A 53 9.68 -6.32 0.32
CA TYR A 53 10.98 -6.58 0.93
C TYR A 53 11.34 -8.08 0.89
N HIS A 54 12.54 -8.38 0.39
CA HIS A 54 13.02 -9.76 0.25
C HIS A 54 13.07 -10.54 1.56
N VAL A 55 13.17 -9.88 2.71
CA VAL A 55 13.10 -10.54 4.03
C VAL A 55 11.74 -11.19 4.28
N HIS A 56 10.65 -10.62 3.78
CA HIS A 56 9.32 -11.23 3.88
C HIS A 56 9.18 -12.40 2.90
N ALA A 57 9.66 -12.23 1.66
CA ALA A 57 9.68 -13.31 0.67
C ALA A 57 10.51 -14.51 1.13
N ALA A 58 11.67 -14.28 1.74
CA ALA A 58 12.54 -15.33 2.25
C ALA A 58 11.88 -16.19 3.33
N LYS A 59 11.08 -15.58 4.23
CA LYS A 59 10.34 -16.32 5.28
C LYS A 59 9.35 -17.32 4.67
N ILE A 60 8.59 -16.89 3.68
CA ILE A 60 7.56 -17.69 3.01
C ILE A 60 8.22 -18.81 2.17
N ARG A 61 9.30 -18.50 1.45
CA ARG A 61 10.06 -19.49 0.66
C ARG A 61 10.71 -20.56 1.53
N ARG A 62 11.20 -20.21 2.74
CA ARG A 62 11.73 -21.18 3.72
C ARG A 62 10.66 -22.18 4.19
N LEU A 63 9.40 -21.74 4.20
CA LEU A 63 8.22 -22.58 4.47
C LEU A 63 7.69 -23.28 3.21
N ARG A 64 8.50 -23.33 2.13
CA ARG A 64 8.22 -24.03 0.87
C ARG A 64 7.03 -23.52 0.07
N VAL A 65 6.54 -22.32 0.36
CA VAL A 65 5.49 -21.69 -0.43
C VAL A 65 6.12 -21.06 -1.70
N PRO A 66 5.66 -21.44 -2.91
CA PRO A 66 6.17 -20.88 -4.15
C PRO A 66 5.70 -19.43 -4.34
N ILE A 67 6.61 -18.58 -4.82
CA ILE A 67 6.30 -17.23 -5.29
C ILE A 67 6.51 -17.21 -6.81
N LEU A 68 5.42 -17.13 -7.56
CA LEU A 68 5.40 -17.21 -9.02
C LEU A 68 5.27 -15.80 -9.61
N THR A 69 6.38 -15.25 -10.11
CA THR A 69 6.37 -13.98 -10.85
C THR A 69 5.89 -14.21 -12.29
N ARG A 70 5.43 -13.15 -12.96
CA ARG A 70 4.73 -13.25 -14.26
C ARG A 70 3.52 -14.19 -14.22
N HIS A 71 2.80 -14.25 -13.11
CA HIS A 71 1.57 -15.03 -12.98
C HIS A 71 0.45 -14.19 -12.38
N THR A 72 -0.78 -14.47 -12.80
CA THR A 72 -1.98 -13.88 -12.19
C THR A 72 -3.07 -14.94 -12.05
N VAL A 73 -4.08 -14.63 -11.24
CA VAL A 73 -5.33 -15.40 -11.20
C VAL A 73 -6.22 -14.98 -12.38
N THR A 74 -6.77 -15.96 -13.10
CA THR A 74 -7.67 -15.72 -14.24
C THR A 74 -9.11 -16.10 -13.95
N ARG A 75 -9.34 -17.06 -13.05
CA ARG A 75 -10.68 -17.55 -12.70
C ARG A 75 -10.72 -18.09 -11.28
N ALA A 76 -11.80 -17.81 -10.55
CA ALA A 76 -12.16 -18.54 -9.34
C ALA A 76 -13.07 -19.71 -9.71
N LEU A 77 -12.89 -20.86 -9.08
CA LEU A 77 -13.68 -22.07 -9.29
C LEU A 77 -14.62 -22.30 -8.10
N GLY A 78 -15.79 -22.87 -8.37
CA GLY A 78 -16.86 -23.12 -7.39
C GLY A 78 -18.09 -22.24 -7.63
N GLU A 79 -19.23 -22.65 -7.08
CA GLU A 79 -20.51 -21.96 -7.27
C GLU A 79 -20.86 -21.06 -6.08
N LYS A 80 -20.98 -21.66 -4.89
CA LYS A 80 -21.39 -20.94 -3.66
C LYS A 80 -20.21 -20.41 -2.84
N ARG A 81 -19.04 -21.02 -3.03
CA ARG A 81 -17.78 -20.68 -2.36
C ARG A 81 -16.63 -20.99 -3.30
N VAL A 82 -15.45 -20.48 -2.98
CA VAL A 82 -14.23 -20.84 -3.68
C VAL A 82 -13.89 -22.30 -3.34
N GLU A 83 -13.67 -23.09 -4.38
CA GLU A 83 -13.19 -24.48 -4.31
C GLU A 83 -11.88 -24.66 -5.08
N GLY A 84 -11.52 -23.66 -5.89
CA GLY A 84 -10.23 -23.57 -6.53
C GLY A 84 -9.99 -22.22 -7.21
N ALA A 85 -8.83 -22.09 -7.82
CA ALA A 85 -8.43 -20.94 -8.61
C ALA A 85 -7.62 -21.40 -9.82
N VAL A 86 -7.84 -20.75 -10.95
CA VAL A 86 -7.00 -20.90 -12.14
C VAL A 86 -6.01 -19.75 -12.15
N ILE A 87 -4.72 -20.08 -12.22
CA ILE A 87 -3.65 -19.12 -12.45
C ILE A 87 -3.09 -19.32 -13.86
N ALA A 88 -2.51 -18.27 -14.44
CA ALA A 88 -1.86 -18.34 -15.74
C ALA A 88 -0.62 -17.44 -15.76
N GLN A 89 0.33 -17.73 -16.65
CA GLN A 89 1.43 -16.81 -16.94
C GLN A 89 0.89 -15.56 -17.62
N VAL A 90 1.54 -14.42 -17.41
CA VAL A 90 1.22 -13.16 -18.06
C VAL A 90 2.36 -12.65 -18.94
N GLY A 91 1.98 -12.08 -20.09
CA GLY A 91 2.88 -11.40 -21.01
C GLY A 91 3.38 -10.05 -20.48
N GLN A 92 4.17 -9.34 -21.29
CA GLN A 92 4.64 -7.99 -20.95
C GLN A 92 3.51 -6.96 -20.87
N ASP A 93 2.39 -7.23 -21.55
CA ASP A 93 1.16 -6.44 -21.53
C ASP A 93 0.21 -6.84 -20.38
N PHE A 94 0.68 -7.69 -19.46
CA PHE A 94 -0.07 -8.26 -18.35
C PHE A 94 -1.30 -9.09 -18.76
N ARG A 95 -1.37 -9.52 -20.03
CA ARG A 95 -2.43 -10.42 -20.48
C ARG A 95 -2.06 -11.88 -20.20
N PRO A 96 -3.02 -12.71 -19.74
CA PRO A 96 -2.81 -14.15 -19.62
C PRO A 96 -2.37 -14.78 -20.93
N ILE A 97 -1.40 -15.68 -20.87
CA ILE A 97 -0.90 -16.44 -22.01
C ILE A 97 -1.72 -17.74 -22.12
N PRO A 98 -2.48 -17.95 -23.20
CA PRO A 98 -3.28 -19.16 -23.37
C PRO A 98 -2.41 -20.43 -23.35
N GLY A 99 -2.91 -21.49 -22.71
CA GLY A 99 -2.21 -22.77 -22.56
C GLY A 99 -1.25 -22.83 -21.37
N THR A 100 -1.12 -21.77 -20.59
CA THR A 100 -0.30 -21.73 -19.36
C THR A 100 -1.14 -21.86 -18.08
N GLU A 101 -2.43 -22.13 -18.22
CA GLU A 101 -3.36 -22.24 -17.12
C GLU A 101 -3.02 -23.42 -16.21
N ARG A 102 -3.10 -23.18 -14.90
CA ARG A 102 -2.96 -24.20 -13.87
C ARG A 102 -4.05 -24.01 -12.83
N GLU A 103 -4.75 -25.10 -12.53
CA GLU A 103 -5.73 -25.12 -11.46
C GLU A 103 -5.06 -25.42 -10.11
N LEU A 104 -5.49 -24.71 -9.08
CA LEU A 104 -5.09 -24.89 -7.69
C LEU A 104 -6.36 -25.12 -6.87
N ALA A 105 -6.43 -26.24 -6.15
CA ALA A 105 -7.46 -26.47 -5.15
C ALA A 105 -7.20 -25.54 -3.95
N VAL A 106 -8.04 -24.53 -3.76
CA VAL A 106 -7.94 -23.51 -2.70
C VAL A 106 -9.36 -23.14 -2.29
N ASP A 107 -9.57 -22.78 -1.03
CA ASP A 107 -10.87 -22.33 -0.52
C ASP A 107 -10.92 -20.82 -0.23
N ILE A 108 -9.79 -20.13 -0.44
CA ILE A 108 -9.67 -18.67 -0.34
C ILE A 108 -8.76 -18.12 -1.43
N ILE A 109 -9.16 -17.00 -2.03
CA ILE A 109 -8.28 -16.17 -2.87
C ILE A 109 -8.10 -14.82 -2.17
N CYS A 110 -6.87 -14.47 -1.84
CA CYS A 110 -6.50 -13.20 -1.24
C CYS A 110 -5.97 -12.24 -2.31
N LEU A 111 -6.60 -11.08 -2.46
CA LEU A 111 -6.14 -10.03 -3.38
C LEU A 111 -5.37 -8.95 -2.62
N ALA A 112 -4.08 -8.82 -2.92
CA ALA A 112 -3.16 -7.83 -2.37
C ALA A 112 -2.47 -7.04 -3.50
N VAL A 113 -3.28 -6.50 -4.42
CA VAL A 113 -2.84 -5.90 -5.70
C VAL A 113 -2.73 -4.37 -5.69
N GLY A 114 -2.81 -3.74 -4.53
CA GLY A 114 -2.68 -2.29 -4.38
C GLY A 114 -3.58 -1.72 -3.30
N LEU A 115 -3.34 -0.46 -2.97
CA LEU A 115 -4.12 0.32 -2.01
C LEU A 115 -4.47 1.67 -2.63
N THR A 116 -5.59 2.23 -2.20
CA THR A 116 -6.02 3.58 -2.59
C THR A 116 -6.21 4.42 -1.33
N PRO A 117 -5.71 5.67 -1.30
CA PRO A 117 -5.91 6.58 -0.18
C PRO A 117 -7.39 6.77 0.15
N SER A 118 -7.72 6.72 1.45
CA SER A 118 -9.07 7.07 1.94
C SER A 118 -9.15 8.56 2.21
N THR A 119 -9.71 9.32 1.26
CA THR A 119 -9.62 10.80 1.24
C THR A 119 -10.96 11.52 1.26
N ARG A 120 -12.07 10.79 1.39
CA ARG A 120 -13.44 11.35 1.28
C ARG A 120 -13.72 12.47 2.28
N LEU A 121 -13.31 12.33 3.53
CA LEU A 121 -13.55 13.37 4.55
C LEU A 121 -12.76 14.65 4.26
N VAL A 122 -11.53 14.50 3.76
CA VAL A 122 -10.66 15.62 3.42
C VAL A 122 -11.21 16.38 2.21
N GLU A 123 -11.72 15.64 1.22
CA GLU A 123 -12.41 16.20 0.06
C GLU A 123 -13.72 16.92 0.45
N GLN A 124 -14.53 16.33 1.32
CA GLN A 124 -15.75 16.97 1.85
C GLN A 124 -15.46 18.25 2.63
N ALA A 125 -14.31 18.33 3.29
CA ALA A 125 -13.86 19.54 3.97
C ALA A 125 -13.38 20.65 3.01
N GLY A 126 -13.35 20.40 1.70
CA GLY A 126 -13.00 21.38 0.67
C GLY A 126 -11.52 21.41 0.30
N ALA A 127 -10.72 20.43 0.72
CA ALA A 127 -9.33 20.34 0.31
C ALA A 127 -9.21 20.03 -1.18
N LYS A 128 -8.29 20.72 -1.87
CA LYS A 128 -8.00 20.43 -3.26
C LYS A 128 -7.32 19.07 -3.39
N MET A 129 -7.73 18.31 -4.40
CA MET A 129 -7.28 16.95 -4.64
C MET A 129 -6.49 16.86 -5.93
N ALA A 130 -5.53 15.95 -6.00
CA ALA A 130 -4.82 15.61 -7.23
C ALA A 130 -4.70 14.10 -7.42
N TYR A 131 -4.73 13.65 -8.67
CA TYR A 131 -4.41 12.26 -8.99
C TYR A 131 -2.90 12.11 -9.21
N ILE A 132 -2.26 11.35 -8.32
CA ILE A 132 -0.81 11.07 -8.34
C ILE A 132 -0.64 9.55 -8.18
N SER A 133 -0.36 8.85 -9.29
CA SER A 133 -0.26 7.39 -9.32
C SER A 133 0.88 6.85 -8.44
N GLU A 134 1.94 7.63 -8.25
CA GLU A 134 3.01 7.32 -7.31
C GLU A 134 2.55 7.21 -5.85
N LEU A 135 1.48 7.92 -5.50
CA LEU A 135 0.92 7.98 -4.13
C LEU A 135 -0.33 7.11 -3.96
N GLY A 136 -0.61 6.23 -4.94
CA GLY A 136 -1.76 5.31 -4.89
C GLY A 136 -3.07 5.89 -5.41
N GLY A 137 -3.05 7.06 -6.08
CA GLY A 137 -4.21 7.61 -6.76
C GLY A 137 -4.56 9.03 -6.31
N ARG A 138 -5.83 9.26 -5.96
CA ARG A 138 -6.36 10.59 -5.60
C ARG A 138 -5.96 10.92 -4.16
N VAL A 139 -5.14 11.96 -4.00
CA VAL A 139 -4.60 12.44 -2.70
C VAL A 139 -4.90 13.93 -2.49
N PRO A 140 -5.03 14.38 -1.23
CA PRO A 140 -5.17 15.79 -0.91
C PRO A 140 -3.84 16.49 -1.13
N LEU A 141 -3.89 17.68 -1.72
CA LEU A 141 -2.75 18.57 -1.81
C LEU A 141 -2.42 19.09 -0.40
N HIS A 142 -1.16 18.93 0.02
CA HIS A 142 -0.65 19.32 1.34
C HIS A 142 0.82 19.73 1.28
N ASP A 143 1.27 20.53 2.25
CA ASP A 143 2.62 21.04 2.31
C ASP A 143 3.58 20.12 3.10
N GLU A 144 4.81 20.59 3.36
CA GLU A 144 5.83 19.85 4.12
C GLU A 144 5.54 19.78 5.63
N GLY A 145 4.62 20.63 6.12
CA GLY A 145 4.03 20.55 7.46
C GLY A 145 2.77 19.70 7.51
N MET A 146 2.41 19.05 6.39
CA MET A 146 1.23 18.21 6.24
C MET A 146 -0.11 18.97 6.29
N GLU A 147 -0.10 20.30 6.18
CA GLU A 147 -1.30 21.13 6.11
C GLU A 147 -1.87 21.09 4.69
N THR A 148 -3.17 20.87 4.56
CA THR A 148 -3.85 20.86 3.26
C THR A 148 -4.09 22.27 2.74
N THR A 149 -4.75 22.39 1.58
CA THR A 149 -5.22 23.70 1.09
C THR A 149 -6.33 24.33 1.93
N VAL A 150 -6.92 23.59 2.88
CA VAL A 150 -7.88 24.12 3.86
C VAL A 150 -7.10 24.46 5.13
N PRO A 151 -7.03 25.75 5.53
CA PRO A 151 -6.26 26.15 6.71
C PRO A 151 -6.72 25.42 7.98
N GLY A 152 -5.76 24.90 8.75
CA GLY A 152 -6.03 24.13 9.97
C GLY A 152 -6.45 22.67 9.75
N LEU A 153 -6.55 22.20 8.50
CA LEU A 153 -6.80 20.80 8.18
C LEU A 153 -5.50 20.12 7.75
N TYR A 154 -5.08 19.10 8.52
CA TYR A 154 -3.84 18.34 8.29
C TYR A 154 -4.15 16.89 7.89
N VAL A 155 -3.24 16.27 7.15
CA VAL A 155 -3.35 14.88 6.66
C VAL A 155 -2.09 14.09 6.94
N ALA A 156 -2.18 12.80 7.23
CA ALA A 156 -1.00 11.97 7.46
C ALA A 156 -1.24 10.51 7.08
N GLY A 157 -0.15 9.76 6.89
CA GLY A 157 -0.19 8.35 6.55
C GLY A 157 -0.79 8.11 5.17
N ASP A 158 -1.48 6.98 5.00
CA ASP A 158 -2.01 6.57 3.69
C ASP A 158 -3.02 7.57 3.10
N CYS A 159 -3.64 8.43 3.93
CA CYS A 159 -4.47 9.54 3.44
C CYS A 159 -3.65 10.58 2.67
N ALA A 160 -2.39 10.81 3.05
CA ALA A 160 -1.44 11.70 2.40
C ALA A 160 -0.68 11.01 1.23
N GLY A 161 -1.02 9.77 0.92
CA GLY A 161 -0.39 8.92 -0.09
C GLY A 161 0.08 7.60 0.51
N ILE A 162 -0.15 6.50 -0.22
CA ILE A 162 0.18 5.15 0.25
C ILE A 162 1.66 5.05 0.59
N GLY A 163 1.95 4.57 1.80
CA GLY A 163 3.30 4.45 2.32
C GLY A 163 3.47 3.30 3.31
N GLU A 164 4.53 3.38 4.09
CA GLU A 164 4.86 2.40 5.12
C GLU A 164 4.46 2.93 6.50
N ALA A 165 4.21 2.02 7.46
CA ALA A 165 3.80 2.37 8.81
C ALA A 165 4.74 3.40 9.47
N SER A 166 6.05 3.22 9.33
CA SER A 166 7.05 4.14 9.89
C SER A 166 6.95 5.55 9.29
N THR A 167 6.64 5.65 7.99
CA THR A 167 6.43 6.96 7.35
C THR A 167 5.14 7.60 7.82
N ALA A 168 4.07 6.83 8.01
CA ALA A 168 2.78 7.32 8.51
C ALA A 168 2.90 7.90 9.93
N MET A 169 3.65 7.23 10.82
CA MET A 169 3.89 7.73 12.18
C MET A 169 4.64 9.07 12.17
N LEU A 170 5.67 9.20 11.31
CA LEU A 170 6.43 10.44 11.19
C LEU A 170 5.62 11.57 10.56
N GLU A 171 4.81 11.27 9.53
CA GLU A 171 3.88 12.26 8.97
C GLU A 171 2.87 12.75 10.01
N GLY A 172 2.33 11.85 10.84
CA GLY A 172 1.44 12.24 11.95
C GLY A 172 2.16 13.12 12.99
N ARG A 173 3.41 12.79 13.31
CA ARG A 173 4.24 13.62 14.19
C ARG A 173 4.51 15.00 13.59
N ILE A 174 4.83 15.07 12.31
CA ILE A 174 5.06 16.34 11.60
C ILE A 174 3.78 17.18 11.61
N ALA A 175 2.63 16.60 11.25
CA ALA A 175 1.34 17.30 11.28
C ALA A 175 1.05 17.91 12.67
N ALA A 176 1.27 17.14 13.74
CA ALA A 176 1.07 17.63 15.11
C ALA A 176 2.04 18.76 15.47
N LEU A 177 3.33 18.63 15.14
CA LEU A 177 4.34 19.66 15.42
C LEU A 177 4.10 20.93 14.60
N SER A 178 3.67 20.81 13.34
CA SER A 178 3.31 21.95 12.50
C SER A 178 2.09 22.70 13.04
N LEU A 179 1.09 21.97 13.54
CA LEU A 179 -0.04 22.59 14.25
C LEU A 179 0.41 23.31 15.53
N LEU A 180 1.26 22.68 16.35
CA LEU A 180 1.77 23.30 17.58
C LEU A 180 2.59 24.57 17.30
N ALA A 181 3.44 24.55 16.27
CA ALA A 181 4.19 25.72 15.81
C ALA A 181 3.23 26.85 15.39
N ARG A 182 2.15 26.53 14.66
CA ARG A 182 1.10 27.49 14.29
C ARG A 182 0.39 28.11 15.50
N LEU A 183 0.27 27.37 16.60
CA LEU A 183 -0.26 27.84 17.88
C LEU A 183 0.78 28.59 18.74
N GLY A 184 1.97 28.86 18.21
CA GLY A 184 3.03 29.60 18.89
C GLY A 184 3.87 28.78 19.87
N GLN A 185 3.77 27.45 19.85
CA GLN A 185 4.63 26.58 20.65
C GLN A 185 6.01 26.45 20.00
N LYS A 186 7.07 26.46 20.82
CA LYS A 186 8.44 26.30 20.35
C LYS A 186 8.76 24.82 20.11
N VAL A 187 8.67 24.39 18.86
CA VAL A 187 8.87 22.98 18.44
C VAL A 187 9.70 22.83 17.16
N ASP A 188 10.41 23.89 16.75
CA ASP A 188 11.14 23.95 15.48
C ASP A 188 12.20 22.85 15.34
N ASP A 189 12.92 22.57 16.44
CA ASP A 189 13.98 21.56 16.47
C ASP A 189 13.41 20.15 16.30
N GLU A 190 12.31 19.83 17.00
CA GLU A 190 11.60 18.56 16.89
C GLU A 190 10.98 18.37 15.52
N LEU A 191 10.40 19.43 14.95
CA LEU A 191 9.81 19.42 13.61
C LEU A 191 10.88 19.12 12.56
N ALA A 192 11.99 19.86 12.60
CA ALA A 192 13.11 19.66 11.69
C ALA A 192 13.73 18.26 11.86
N ALA A 193 13.80 17.74 13.09
CA ALA A 193 14.26 16.37 13.34
C ALA A 193 13.32 15.32 12.73
N ALA A 194 12.00 15.45 12.91
CA ALA A 194 11.02 14.54 12.34
C ALA A 194 11.05 14.54 10.80
N GLN A 195 11.16 15.72 10.19
CA GLN A 195 11.30 15.87 8.74
C GLN A 195 12.59 15.20 8.21
N ARG A 196 13.73 15.39 8.90
CA ARG A 196 14.98 14.69 8.55
C ARG A 196 14.82 13.18 8.64
N SER A 197 14.22 12.65 9.70
CA SER A 197 13.96 11.21 9.85
C SER A 197 13.07 10.67 8.73
N LEU A 198 12.02 11.40 8.36
CA LEU A 198 11.12 11.00 7.26
C LEU A 198 11.86 10.97 5.93
N ALA A 199 12.71 11.98 5.67
CA ALA A 199 13.54 12.01 4.47
C ALA A 199 14.50 10.82 4.41
N GLN A 200 15.11 10.41 5.54
CA GLN A 200 15.99 9.24 5.59
C GLN A 200 15.24 7.94 5.27
N LEU A 201 14.04 7.73 5.82
CA LEU A 201 13.23 6.54 5.51
C LEU A 201 12.90 6.41 4.02
N ARG A 202 12.75 7.56 3.32
CA ARG A 202 12.42 7.59 1.88
C ARG A 202 13.63 7.45 0.95
N LYS A 203 14.86 7.37 1.46
CA LYS A 203 16.06 7.23 0.61
C LYS A 203 16.23 5.83 0.00
N GLY A 204 15.62 4.81 0.61
CA GLY A 204 15.68 3.44 0.10
C GLY A 204 14.92 3.25 -1.21
N PRO A 205 15.11 2.12 -1.91
CA PRO A 205 14.45 1.84 -3.18
C PRO A 205 12.93 1.88 -3.10
N PHE A 206 12.35 1.39 -2.00
CA PHE A 206 10.90 1.46 -1.74
C PHE A 206 10.37 2.89 -1.51
N GLY A 207 11.26 3.85 -1.21
CA GLY A 207 10.92 5.25 -1.01
C GLY A 207 10.99 6.11 -2.28
N GLU A 208 11.58 5.59 -3.37
CA GLU A 208 11.76 6.34 -4.61
C GLU A 208 10.42 6.77 -5.23
N ARG A 209 9.50 5.82 -5.39
CA ARG A 209 8.17 6.07 -5.96
C ARG A 209 7.38 7.10 -5.11
N PRO A 210 7.22 6.93 -3.78
CA PRO A 210 6.62 7.95 -2.94
C PRO A 210 7.31 9.31 -3.02
N ARG A 211 8.65 9.36 -3.08
CA ARG A 211 9.40 10.63 -3.19
C ARG A 211 9.04 11.40 -4.47
N ARG A 212 9.01 10.72 -5.63
CA ARG A 212 8.58 11.31 -6.90
C ARG A 212 7.14 11.82 -6.83
N GLY A 213 6.26 11.05 -6.18
CA GLY A 213 4.88 11.47 -5.92
C GLY A 213 4.79 12.75 -5.07
N LYS A 214 5.57 12.84 -3.98
CA LYS A 214 5.60 14.01 -3.09
C LYS A 214 6.27 15.24 -3.75
N GLU A 215 7.20 15.05 -4.68
CA GLU A 215 7.75 16.14 -5.49
C GLU A 215 6.70 16.74 -6.44
N ARG A 216 5.95 15.87 -7.13
CA ARG A 216 4.82 16.29 -7.98
C ARG A 216 3.74 17.01 -7.16
N LEU A 217 3.41 16.49 -5.99
CA LEU A 217 2.45 17.09 -5.06
C LEU A 217 2.90 18.50 -4.63
N ARG A 218 4.19 18.68 -4.31
CA ARG A 218 4.76 20.00 -3.97
C ARG A 218 4.70 20.99 -5.13
N SER A 219 4.89 20.55 -6.37
CA SER A 219 4.70 21.41 -7.56
C SER A 219 3.25 21.90 -7.64
N LEU A 220 2.29 20.99 -7.53
CA LEU A 220 0.86 21.32 -7.60
C LEU A 220 0.42 22.24 -6.45
N MET A 221 0.93 22.03 -5.24
CA MET A 221 0.69 22.94 -4.12
C MET A 221 1.17 24.38 -4.40
N LYS A 222 2.34 24.54 -5.01
CA LYS A 222 2.84 25.87 -5.41
C LYS A 222 1.95 26.51 -6.48
N GLU A 223 1.47 25.74 -7.44
CA GLU A 223 0.55 26.23 -8.48
C GLU A 223 -0.78 26.71 -7.89
N VAL A 224 -1.32 25.99 -6.89
CA VAL A 224 -2.51 26.41 -6.14
C VAL A 224 -2.23 27.71 -5.36
N ALA A 225 -1.11 27.79 -4.66
CA ALA A 225 -0.74 28.99 -3.89
C ALA A 225 -0.55 30.23 -4.77
N CYS A 226 -0.10 30.06 -6.02
CA CYS A 226 0.00 31.12 -7.02
C CYS A 226 -1.31 31.42 -7.78
N GLY A 227 -2.43 30.77 -7.44
CA GLY A 227 -3.72 30.98 -8.10
C GLY A 227 -3.83 30.39 -9.52
N LYS A 228 -2.91 29.52 -9.93
CA LYS A 228 -2.86 28.92 -11.28
C LYS A 228 -3.69 27.65 -11.41
N LEU A 229 -4.02 26.99 -10.29
CA LEU A 229 -4.98 25.89 -10.24
C LEU A 229 -6.21 26.33 -9.45
N SER A 230 -7.35 26.47 -10.14
CA SER A 230 -8.67 26.67 -9.54
C SER A 230 -9.20 25.37 -8.97
#